data_AF-A0A955XMG1-F1
#
_entry.id   AF-A0A955XMG1-F1
#
_cell.length_a   1.000
_cell.length_b   1.000
_cell.length_c   1.000
_cell.angle_alpha   90.00
_cell.angle_beta   90.00
_cell.angle_gamma   90.00
#
_symmetry.space_group_name_H-M   'P 1'
#
loop_
_entity.id
_entity.type
_entity.pdbx_description
1 polymer ?
#
loop_
_entity_poly.entity_id
_entity_poly.type
_entity_poly.pdbx_seq_one_letter_code
_entity_poly.pdbx_strand_id
1 'polypeptide(L)'
;GAGGGVAVERRSNLQFELSAVPAGLIVHCDGPTLCTRGRRTVFVPLEEEGSQVSCACSNGAAPCTGKVAATEIVLEALAAPSPTAQAVESLLSKPLWNRQVALLTDMARPTSSQLQADEQVGWRLVEDYGLLAFEAVAARPKKRGDGWVVRRTPVPADVMLQTETLERADRTLLSLAEMVMGERLPARAWVLEHLAGHPRVFDLSSQRGGARALAVQMAPMRVRWTRSGARLTATCEIGPKSMTPDELCELDTNQEHPDVLLQVDRRRNALFATPMEPATRDMVRALRHLDGALPEEALQGLLESREALEKAAPVELAGGLEGPKRAPDLRWGVRLTASDGGKLHVELRVQVFAGGAWLTPGVGVGTLYGELPEGGLFHVPRKLKGEIKAAQGWAGRLALEPPDGEYGDYGWTMEDPEASLDALAVIQEAQEADGLQVEWRSAPKRVTRHAGTKDLKLRVGPQRDWFGVEGGVEFEGVVVPFTRLAQAVLEGRSFVEADDGALVRLEAALRAQLEALTATATVRKKQVELSPFAGQALAELADAGAEVDGAQQWIELLQKVLFF
;
A
#
# COMPACT_ATOMS: atom_id res chain seq x y z
N GLY A 1 -28.15 -6.21 8.93
CA GLY A 1 -29.21 -5.35 8.37
C GLY A 1 -29.81 -4.45 9.41
N ALA A 2 -29.13 -4.27 10.52
CA ALA A 2 -28.42 -3.05 10.79
C ALA A 2 -26.93 -3.23 10.38
N GLY A 3 -26.29 -2.12 10.03
CA GLY A 3 -24.88 -1.83 10.27
C GLY A 3 -24.84 -0.35 10.58
N GLY A 4 -23.94 0.07 11.47
CA GLY A 4 -23.81 1.49 11.79
C GLY A 4 -23.47 2.29 10.52
N GLY A 5 -24.17 3.39 10.28
CA GLY A 5 -23.84 4.32 9.21
C GLY A 5 -22.56 5.09 9.55
N VAL A 6 -21.42 4.62 9.06
CA VAL A 6 -20.11 5.25 9.33
C VAL A 6 -19.89 6.43 8.37
N ALA A 7 -19.99 7.67 8.87
CA ALA A 7 -19.71 8.90 8.15
C ALA A 7 -18.43 9.58 8.67
N VAL A 8 -17.27 9.16 8.15
CA VAL A 8 -15.93 9.65 8.54
C VAL A 8 -15.63 11.03 7.95
N GLU A 9 -15.46 12.03 8.80
CA GLU A 9 -14.88 13.35 8.50
C GLU A 9 -13.47 13.44 9.12
N ARG A 10 -12.45 13.79 8.32
CA ARG A 10 -11.06 14.05 8.78
C ARG A 10 -10.73 15.53 8.58
N ARG A 11 -10.22 16.21 9.62
CA ARG A 11 -9.77 17.62 9.53
C ARG A 11 -8.26 17.75 9.69
N SER A 12 -7.68 18.73 9.00
CA SER A 12 -6.25 18.90 8.73
C SER A 12 -5.36 19.14 9.95
N ASN A 13 -5.91 19.47 11.12
CA ASN A 13 -5.11 19.84 12.30
C ASN A 13 -5.32 18.92 13.51
N LEU A 14 -6.31 18.02 13.47
CA LEU A 14 -6.58 17.03 14.52
C LEU A 14 -6.99 15.71 13.84
N GLN A 15 -6.22 14.65 14.04
CA GLN A 15 -6.53 13.33 13.50
C GLN A 15 -7.68 12.69 14.30
N PHE A 16 -8.91 12.89 13.84
CA PHE A 16 -10.10 12.22 14.37
C PHE A 16 -11.03 11.76 13.24
N GLU A 17 -11.92 10.84 13.58
CA GLU A 17 -12.92 10.20 12.72
C GLU A 17 -14.24 10.13 13.50
N LEU A 18 -15.33 10.52 12.84
CA LEU A 18 -16.67 10.47 13.40
C LEU A 18 -17.44 9.31 12.76
N SER A 19 -18.22 8.59 13.56
CA SER A 19 -19.08 7.50 13.10
C SER A 19 -20.46 7.68 13.69
N ALA A 20 -21.49 7.70 12.86
CA ALA A 20 -22.85 7.82 13.32
C ALA A 20 -23.43 6.43 13.62
N VAL A 21 -24.04 6.26 14.78
CA VAL A 21 -24.65 5.00 15.19
C VAL A 21 -26.10 5.22 15.62
N PRO A 22 -26.95 4.17 15.62
CA PRO A 22 -28.36 4.32 15.95
C PRO A 22 -28.64 5.04 17.29
N ALA A 23 -27.74 4.94 18.27
CA ALA A 23 -27.89 5.55 19.60
C ALA A 23 -27.17 6.91 19.77
N GLY A 24 -26.33 7.35 18.82
CA GLY A 24 -25.48 8.52 19.02
C GLY A 24 -24.36 8.65 17.99
N LEU A 25 -23.31 9.38 18.35
CA LEU A 25 -22.08 9.54 17.58
C LEU A 25 -20.91 8.90 18.31
N ILE A 26 -19.99 8.33 17.56
CA ILE A 26 -18.73 7.79 18.06
C ILE A 26 -17.60 8.65 17.50
N VAL A 27 -16.78 9.18 18.38
CA VAL A 27 -15.55 9.92 18.03
C VAL A 27 -14.36 8.99 18.21
N HIS A 28 -13.72 8.64 17.10
CA HIS A 28 -12.45 7.94 17.02
C HIS A 28 -11.33 8.97 16.90
N CYS A 29 -10.25 8.82 17.64
CA CYS A 29 -9.05 9.63 17.41
C CYS A 29 -7.87 8.78 16.98
N ASP A 30 -7.04 9.35 16.13
CA ASP A 30 -5.72 8.84 15.82
C ASP A 30 -4.68 9.72 16.52
N GLY A 31 -3.86 9.10 17.38
CA GLY A 31 -2.86 9.81 18.19
C GLY A 31 -3.33 10.29 19.58
N PRO A 32 -2.45 10.95 20.35
CA PRO A 32 -2.68 11.36 21.75
C PRO A 32 -3.55 12.63 21.89
N THR A 33 -4.23 13.06 20.83
CA THR A 33 -4.90 14.37 20.70
C THR A 33 -6.06 14.57 21.68
N LEU A 34 -6.86 13.54 21.98
CA LEU A 34 -7.98 13.61 22.94
C LEU A 34 -7.67 12.97 24.31
N CYS A 35 -6.76 12.02 24.38
CA CYS A 35 -6.49 11.25 25.61
C CYS A 35 -5.07 10.68 25.62
N THR A 36 -4.33 10.95 26.69
CA THR A 36 -2.95 10.48 26.89
C THR A 36 -2.85 9.03 27.37
N ARG A 37 -3.97 8.34 27.64
CA ARG A 37 -4.01 7.04 28.35
C ARG A 37 -4.44 5.82 27.53
N GLY A 38 -4.69 5.96 26.22
CA GLY A 38 -4.96 4.83 25.33
C GLY A 38 -6.43 4.34 25.24
N ARG A 39 -6.73 3.73 24.07
CA ARG A 39 -8.01 3.49 23.36
C ARG A 39 -9.01 4.66 23.33
N ARG A 40 -9.42 4.98 22.10
CA ARG A 40 -9.58 6.35 21.58
C ARG A 40 -11.01 6.65 21.11
N THR A 41 -11.99 6.03 21.77
CA THR A 41 -13.40 6.05 21.36
C THR A 41 -14.26 6.73 22.42
N VAL A 42 -14.87 7.86 22.05
CA VAL A 42 -15.84 8.58 22.90
C VAL A 42 -17.22 8.49 22.26
N PHE A 43 -18.21 8.11 23.05
CA PHE A 43 -19.60 8.04 22.61
C PHE A 43 -20.37 9.28 23.09
N VAL A 44 -20.98 9.98 22.13
CA VAL A 44 -21.78 11.19 22.35
C VAL A 44 -23.25 10.87 22.00
N PRO A 45 -24.15 10.77 22.99
CA PRO A 45 -25.57 10.50 22.73
C PRO A 45 -26.26 11.68 22.04
N LEU A 46 -27.25 11.41 21.18
CA LEU A 46 -27.95 12.43 20.39
C LEU A 46 -29.31 12.87 20.97
N GLU A 47 -30.01 12.05 21.77
CA GLU A 47 -31.43 12.31 22.13
C GLU A 47 -31.88 11.91 23.55
N GLU A 48 -31.06 12.07 24.59
CA GLU A 48 -31.52 11.79 25.97
C GLU A 48 -31.29 12.96 26.93
N GLU A 49 -32.36 13.44 27.55
CA GLU A 49 -32.26 14.29 28.75
C GLU A 49 -31.55 13.49 29.87
N GLY A 50 -30.37 13.95 30.28
CA GLY A 50 -29.58 13.30 31.34
C GLY A 50 -28.54 12.29 30.84
N SER A 51 -28.47 12.03 29.53
CA SER A 51 -27.44 11.18 28.94
C SER A 51 -26.06 11.81 29.06
N GLN A 52 -25.07 11.03 29.49
CA GLN A 52 -23.69 11.50 29.67
C GLN A 52 -22.77 10.95 28.58
N VAL A 53 -21.89 11.81 28.08
CA VAL A 53 -20.79 11.42 27.19
C VAL A 53 -19.95 10.35 27.90
N SER A 54 -19.79 9.21 27.22
CA SER A 54 -19.13 8.03 27.78
C SER A 54 -17.87 7.69 26.99
N CYS A 55 -16.90 7.08 27.67
CA CYS A 55 -15.61 6.70 27.09
C CYS A 55 -15.21 5.35 27.66
N ALA A 56 -14.54 4.52 26.85
CA ALA A 56 -14.12 3.17 27.22
C ALA A 56 -12.85 3.12 28.11
N CYS A 57 -12.41 4.24 28.68
CA CYS A 57 -11.26 4.26 29.57
C CYS A 57 -11.59 3.61 30.93
N SER A 58 -10.61 2.91 31.52
CA SER A 58 -10.75 2.16 32.78
C SER A 58 -11.01 3.03 34.02
N ASN A 59 -11.07 4.35 33.87
CA ASN A 59 -11.16 5.30 34.98
C ASN A 59 -12.21 6.37 34.67
N GLY A 60 -13.43 5.94 34.35
CA GLY A 60 -14.58 6.73 33.86
C GLY A 60 -15.11 7.86 34.76
N ALA A 61 -14.27 8.45 35.61
CA ALA A 61 -14.60 9.59 36.45
C ALA A 61 -14.93 10.85 35.62
N ALA A 62 -15.90 11.61 36.09
CA ALA A 62 -16.14 12.98 35.67
C ALA A 62 -15.34 13.94 36.57
N PRO A 63 -14.73 15.02 36.03
CA PRO A 63 -14.72 15.48 34.63
C PRO A 63 -13.46 15.04 33.84
N CYS A 64 -13.61 14.74 32.55
CA CYS A 64 -12.53 14.32 31.65
C CYS A 64 -12.46 15.22 30.41
N THR A 65 -11.31 15.87 30.19
CA THR A 65 -11.08 16.81 29.06
C THR A 65 -11.33 16.16 27.69
N GLY A 66 -11.02 14.87 27.53
CA GLY A 66 -11.29 14.15 26.28
C GLY A 66 -12.78 13.99 25.95
N LYS A 67 -13.65 13.90 26.97
CA LYS A 67 -15.11 13.88 26.76
C LYS A 67 -15.64 15.24 26.33
N VAL A 68 -15.09 16.33 26.88
CA VAL A 68 -15.48 17.70 26.51
C VAL A 68 -15.07 18.01 25.08
N ALA A 69 -13.81 17.72 24.72
CA ALA A 69 -13.31 17.94 23.37
C ALA A 69 -14.04 17.08 22.32
N ALA A 70 -14.42 15.84 22.64
CA ALA A 70 -15.27 15.04 21.76
C ALA A 70 -16.66 15.67 21.51
N THR A 71 -17.28 16.27 22.53
CA THR A 71 -18.55 16.99 22.38
C THR A 71 -18.39 18.22 21.50
N GLU A 72 -17.32 19.00 21.68
CA GLU A 72 -17.03 20.18 20.85
C GLU A 72 -16.82 19.78 19.39
N ILE A 73 -16.06 18.72 19.12
CA ILE A 73 -15.86 18.15 17.77
C ILE A 73 -17.21 17.78 17.14
N VAL A 74 -18.09 17.13 17.88
CA VAL A 74 -19.42 16.74 17.40
C VAL A 74 -20.29 17.98 17.11
N LEU A 75 -20.33 18.95 18.03
CA LEU A 75 -21.11 20.17 17.84
C LEU A 75 -20.62 20.97 16.63
N GLU A 76 -19.31 21.04 16.42
CA GLU A 76 -18.72 21.71 15.27
C GLU A 76 -19.02 20.97 13.95
N ALA A 77 -18.94 19.64 13.95
CA ALA A 77 -19.27 18.81 12.77
C ALA A 77 -20.74 18.92 12.36
N LEU A 78 -21.64 19.17 13.33
CA LEU A 78 -23.06 19.38 13.11
C LEU A 78 -23.46 20.83 12.81
N ALA A 79 -22.56 21.80 13.03
CA ALA A 79 -22.87 23.23 12.88
C ALA A 79 -22.92 23.71 11.42
N ALA A 80 -22.39 22.95 10.46
CA ALA A 80 -22.40 23.26 9.04
C ALA A 80 -22.96 22.08 8.23
N PRO A 81 -23.54 22.32 7.03
CA PRO A 81 -23.91 21.25 6.11
C PRO A 81 -22.68 20.39 5.79
N SER A 82 -22.64 19.19 6.36
CA SER A 82 -21.59 18.20 6.20
C SER A 82 -22.22 16.83 5.96
N PRO A 83 -21.51 15.88 5.33
CA PRO A 83 -22.00 14.51 5.20
C PRO A 83 -22.30 13.84 6.55
N THR A 84 -21.54 14.19 7.60
CA THR A 84 -21.83 13.74 8.97
C THR A 84 -23.12 14.36 9.51
N ALA A 85 -23.36 15.65 9.26
CA ALA A 85 -24.62 16.31 9.63
C ALA A 85 -25.82 15.70 8.88
N GLN A 86 -25.68 15.40 7.59
CA GLN A 86 -26.72 14.73 6.78
C GLN A 86 -26.98 13.29 7.25
N ALA A 87 -25.94 12.53 7.59
CA ALA A 87 -26.08 11.19 8.16
C ALA A 87 -26.80 11.22 9.52
N VAL A 88 -26.48 12.20 10.36
CA VAL A 88 -27.16 12.41 11.64
C VAL A 88 -28.61 12.85 11.43
N GLU A 89 -28.89 13.73 10.48
CA GLU A 89 -30.25 14.12 10.09
C GLU A 89 -31.07 12.92 9.61
N SER A 90 -30.49 12.06 8.76
CA SER A 90 -31.10 10.79 8.32
C SER A 90 -31.37 9.85 9.51
N LEU A 91 -30.48 9.77 10.49
CA LEU A 91 -30.70 8.99 11.71
C LEU A 91 -31.83 9.57 12.57
N LEU A 92 -31.84 10.88 12.81
CA LEU A 92 -32.86 11.58 13.61
C LEU A 92 -34.22 11.62 12.93
N SER A 93 -34.30 11.40 11.61
CA SER A 93 -35.56 11.22 10.89
C SER A 93 -36.38 10.01 11.38
N LYS A 94 -35.74 9.07 12.11
CA LYS A 94 -36.38 7.89 12.71
C LYS A 94 -36.43 8.01 14.24
N PRO A 95 -37.57 7.72 14.89
CA PRO A 95 -37.68 7.71 16.35
C PRO A 95 -36.61 6.83 17.02
N LEU A 96 -36.09 7.25 18.17
CA LEU A 96 -35.07 6.52 18.93
C LEU A 96 -35.41 5.04 19.16
N TRP A 97 -36.66 4.73 19.51
CA TRP A 97 -37.09 3.34 19.71
C TRP A 97 -36.96 2.49 18.44
N ASN A 98 -37.17 3.07 17.26
CA ASN A 98 -37.05 2.37 15.98
C ASN A 98 -35.58 2.04 15.68
N ARG A 99 -34.69 2.99 15.99
CA ARG A 99 -33.24 2.81 15.93
C ARG A 99 -32.73 1.74 16.92
N GLN A 100 -33.23 1.75 18.15
CA GLN A 100 -32.90 0.77 19.19
C GLN A 100 -33.46 -0.63 18.87
N VAL A 101 -34.70 -0.72 18.36
CA VAL A 101 -35.29 -1.99 17.91
C VAL A 101 -34.54 -2.54 16.71
N ALA A 102 -34.12 -1.70 15.76
CA ALA A 102 -33.28 -2.13 14.63
C ALA A 102 -31.95 -2.73 15.11
N LEU A 103 -31.30 -2.11 16.11
CA LEU A 103 -30.08 -2.62 16.73
C LEU A 103 -30.31 -4.00 17.40
N LEU A 104 -31.36 -4.13 18.21
CA LEU A 104 -31.72 -5.39 18.88
C LEU A 104 -32.09 -6.49 17.88
N THR A 105 -32.80 -6.13 16.81
CA THR A 105 -33.21 -7.07 15.76
C THR A 105 -32.01 -7.57 14.95
N ASP A 106 -31.00 -6.72 14.76
CA ASP A 106 -29.77 -7.11 14.08
C ASP A 106 -28.92 -8.08 14.90
N MET A 107 -28.77 -7.80 16.19
CA MET A 107 -28.15 -8.72 17.15
C MET A 107 -28.89 -10.06 17.26
N ALA A 108 -30.20 -10.07 17.01
CA ALA A 108 -31.04 -11.26 17.04
C ALA A 108 -31.08 -12.03 15.71
N ARG A 109 -30.34 -11.59 14.67
CA ARG A 109 -30.31 -12.33 13.40
C ARG A 109 -29.65 -13.70 13.61
N PRO A 110 -30.20 -14.76 13.00
CA PRO A 110 -29.58 -16.07 13.08
C PRO A 110 -28.26 -16.04 12.32
N THR A 111 -27.16 -16.03 13.06
CA THR A 111 -25.80 -16.07 12.53
C THR A 111 -25.41 -17.52 12.25
N SER A 112 -24.91 -17.81 11.05
CA SER A 112 -24.26 -19.10 10.79
C SER A 112 -22.84 -19.05 11.35
N SER A 113 -22.47 -20.04 12.15
CA SER A 113 -21.20 -20.05 12.88
C SER A 113 -20.00 -20.56 12.09
N GLN A 114 -20.18 -21.17 10.91
CA GLN A 114 -19.08 -21.78 10.14
C GLN A 114 -19.30 -21.72 8.62
N LEU A 115 -18.21 -21.46 7.89
CA LEU A 115 -18.12 -21.68 6.44
C LEU A 115 -18.12 -23.18 6.13
N GLN A 116 -18.80 -23.58 5.05
CA GLN A 116 -18.65 -24.93 4.51
C GLN A 116 -17.36 -25.06 3.72
N ALA A 117 -16.86 -26.29 3.56
CA ALA A 117 -15.60 -26.57 2.88
C ALA A 117 -15.55 -26.10 1.40
N ASP A 118 -16.70 -25.91 0.74
CA ASP A 118 -16.80 -25.40 -0.64
C ASP A 118 -17.15 -23.90 -0.72
N GLU A 119 -17.20 -23.19 0.41
CA GLU A 119 -17.54 -21.78 0.48
C GLU A 119 -16.32 -20.88 0.64
N GLN A 120 -16.42 -19.70 0.05
CA GLN A 120 -15.42 -18.65 0.05
C GLN A 120 -16.03 -17.36 0.58
N VAL A 121 -15.17 -16.43 0.98
CA VAL A 121 -15.56 -15.07 1.37
C VAL A 121 -16.02 -14.30 0.13
N GLY A 122 -17.13 -13.59 0.25
CA GLY A 122 -17.61 -12.66 -0.75
C GLY A 122 -18.25 -11.44 -0.10
N TRP A 123 -18.50 -10.41 -0.91
CA TRP A 123 -18.95 -9.10 -0.44
C TRP A 123 -20.27 -8.74 -1.09
N ARG A 124 -21.29 -8.47 -0.28
CA ARG A 124 -22.61 -8.08 -0.77
C ARG A 124 -22.83 -6.59 -0.58
N LEU A 125 -23.14 -5.89 -1.67
CA LEU A 125 -23.63 -4.52 -1.64
C LEU A 125 -25.02 -4.48 -1.00
N VAL A 126 -25.19 -3.63 0.00
CA VAL A 126 -26.43 -3.36 0.71
C VAL A 126 -26.64 -1.87 0.89
N GLU A 127 -27.90 -1.50 1.11
CA GLU A 127 -28.28 -0.16 1.54
C GLU A 127 -28.44 -0.17 3.07
N ASP A 128 -27.88 0.84 3.72
CA ASP A 128 -27.84 0.99 5.17
C ASP A 128 -28.11 2.45 5.55
N TYR A 129 -29.35 2.73 5.97
CA TYR A 129 -29.82 4.08 6.31
C TYR A 129 -29.63 5.14 5.19
N GLY A 130 -29.78 4.72 3.93
CA GLY A 130 -29.58 5.54 2.72
C GLY A 130 -28.21 5.28 2.07
N LEU A 131 -27.20 4.98 2.89
CA LEU A 131 -25.82 4.79 2.43
C LEU A 131 -25.60 3.41 1.83
N LEU A 132 -24.73 3.32 0.83
CA LEU A 132 -24.25 2.03 0.36
C LEU A 132 -23.17 1.47 1.30
N ALA A 133 -23.25 0.17 1.57
CA ALA A 133 -22.29 -0.58 2.38
C ALA A 133 -22.05 -1.98 1.81
N PHE A 134 -21.01 -2.64 2.27
CA PHE A 134 -20.65 -4.00 1.92
C PHE A 134 -20.66 -4.88 3.15
N GLU A 135 -21.28 -6.05 3.06
CA GLU A 135 -21.27 -7.03 4.14
C GLU A 135 -20.70 -8.36 3.67
N ALA A 136 -19.98 -9.03 4.58
CA ALA A 136 -19.35 -10.30 4.28
C ALA A 136 -20.39 -11.42 4.18
N VAL A 137 -20.31 -12.21 3.12
CA VAL A 137 -21.23 -13.31 2.81
C VAL A 137 -20.45 -14.54 2.34
N ALA A 138 -20.94 -15.73 2.69
CA ALA A 138 -20.38 -16.96 2.12
C ALA A 138 -20.88 -17.14 0.68
N ALA A 139 -19.96 -17.39 -0.24
CA ALA A 139 -20.24 -17.58 -1.65
C ALA A 139 -19.54 -18.83 -2.17
N ARG A 140 -20.20 -19.57 -3.06
CA ARG A 140 -19.60 -20.72 -3.75
C ARG A 140 -19.94 -20.72 -5.24
N PRO A 141 -19.04 -21.20 -6.12
CA PRO A 141 -19.32 -21.26 -7.54
C PRO A 141 -20.45 -22.25 -7.85
N LYS A 142 -21.26 -21.96 -8.88
CA LYS A 142 -22.29 -22.89 -9.35
C LYS A 142 -21.64 -24.11 -10.01
N LYS A 143 -22.22 -25.30 -9.77
CA LYS A 143 -21.76 -26.57 -10.35
C LYS A 143 -21.86 -26.65 -11.89
N ARG A 144 -22.73 -25.84 -12.51
CA ARG A 144 -22.93 -25.76 -13.97
C ARG A 144 -23.22 -24.31 -14.37
N GLY A 145 -22.29 -23.69 -15.10
CA GLY A 145 -22.42 -22.33 -15.68
C GLY A 145 -21.73 -21.23 -14.87
N ASP A 146 -21.65 -20.03 -15.47
CA ASP A 146 -21.07 -18.85 -14.83
C ASP A 146 -21.99 -18.28 -13.75
N GLY A 147 -21.47 -18.19 -12.52
CA GLY A 147 -22.11 -17.49 -11.42
C GLY A 147 -21.93 -18.14 -10.06
N TRP A 148 -22.48 -17.48 -9.05
CA TRP A 148 -22.29 -17.80 -7.64
C TRP A 148 -23.62 -18.16 -6.98
N VAL A 149 -23.54 -19.07 -6.00
CA VAL A 149 -24.55 -19.27 -4.97
C VAL A 149 -24.07 -18.54 -3.73
N VAL A 150 -24.80 -17.50 -3.34
CA VAL A 150 -24.42 -16.61 -2.22
C VAL A 150 -25.41 -16.82 -1.09
N ARG A 151 -24.91 -17.05 0.13
CA ARG A 151 -25.75 -17.13 1.32
C ARG A 151 -26.42 -15.78 1.58
N ARG A 152 -27.71 -15.83 1.91
CA ARG A 152 -28.47 -14.61 2.24
C ARG A 152 -28.15 -14.11 3.64
N THR A 153 -27.83 -15.02 4.56
CA THR A 153 -27.37 -14.69 5.90
C THR A 153 -25.89 -14.33 5.84
N PRO A 154 -25.47 -13.17 6.40
CA PRO A 154 -24.06 -12.85 6.54
C PRO A 154 -23.36 -13.87 7.44
N VAL A 155 -22.04 -13.99 7.31
CA VAL A 155 -21.20 -14.74 8.24
C VAL A 155 -20.29 -13.73 8.93
N PRO A 156 -20.13 -13.78 10.26
CA PRO A 156 -19.34 -12.81 10.99
C PRO A 156 -17.89 -12.74 10.51
N ALA A 157 -17.31 -11.55 10.59
CA ALA A 157 -15.95 -11.33 10.11
C ALA A 157 -14.91 -12.13 10.89
N ASP A 158 -15.03 -12.23 12.21
CA ASP A 158 -14.17 -13.02 13.09
C ASP A 158 -14.21 -14.53 12.76
N VAL A 159 -15.39 -15.04 12.42
CA VAL A 159 -15.57 -16.43 11.94
C VAL A 159 -14.86 -16.63 10.60
N MET A 160 -15.02 -15.68 9.66
CA MET A 160 -14.37 -15.77 8.36
C MET A 160 -12.83 -15.63 8.45
N LEU A 161 -12.32 -14.84 9.39
CA LEU A 161 -10.88 -14.65 9.62
C LEU A 161 -10.16 -15.92 10.06
N GLN A 162 -10.87 -16.90 10.63
CA GLN A 162 -10.32 -18.20 11.02
C GLN A 162 -10.06 -19.14 9.83
N THR A 163 -10.39 -18.71 8.60
CA THR A 163 -10.16 -19.49 7.38
C THR A 163 -8.67 -19.52 7.06
N GLU A 164 -8.10 -20.72 6.91
CA GLU A 164 -6.66 -20.90 6.62
C GLU A 164 -6.23 -20.29 5.28
N THR A 165 -7.15 -20.22 4.31
CA THR A 165 -6.91 -19.71 2.96
C THR A 165 -7.74 -18.46 2.70
N LEU A 166 -7.14 -17.29 2.97
CA LEU A 166 -7.74 -15.99 2.66
C LEU A 166 -6.86 -15.23 1.68
N GLU A 167 -7.49 -14.71 0.63
CA GLU A 167 -6.87 -13.70 -0.21
C GLU A 167 -6.58 -12.45 0.62
N ARG A 168 -5.52 -11.71 0.27
CA ARG A 168 -5.09 -10.52 1.03
C ARG A 168 -6.20 -9.48 1.14
N ALA A 169 -6.92 -9.21 0.04
CA ALA A 169 -8.02 -8.25 0.01
C ALA A 169 -9.15 -8.65 0.99
N ASP A 170 -9.55 -9.92 0.99
CA ASP A 170 -10.55 -10.45 1.92
C ASP A 170 -10.08 -10.33 3.37
N ARG A 171 -8.83 -10.70 3.67
CA ARG A 171 -8.27 -10.58 5.01
C ARG A 171 -8.30 -9.14 5.50
N THR A 172 -7.82 -8.19 4.69
CA THR A 172 -7.81 -6.77 5.03
C THR A 172 -9.20 -6.25 5.33
N LEU A 173 -10.15 -6.51 4.43
CA LEU A 173 -11.53 -6.03 4.59
C LEU A 173 -12.24 -6.70 5.77
N LEU A 174 -12.03 -7.99 6.01
CA LEU A 174 -12.59 -8.68 7.18
C LEU A 174 -12.03 -8.14 8.50
N SER A 175 -10.72 -7.91 8.60
CA SER A 175 -10.12 -7.29 9.78
C SER A 175 -10.67 -5.89 10.05
N LEU A 176 -10.97 -5.13 8.99
CA LEU A 176 -11.60 -3.82 9.12
C LEU A 176 -13.06 -3.93 9.53
N ALA A 177 -13.80 -4.90 8.99
CA ALA A 177 -15.19 -5.16 9.38
C ALA A 177 -15.30 -5.59 10.85
N GLU A 178 -14.38 -6.43 11.33
CA GLU A 178 -14.28 -6.81 12.75
C GLU A 178 -14.04 -5.57 13.64
N MET A 179 -13.14 -4.68 13.22
CA MET A 179 -12.78 -3.48 13.99
C MET A 179 -13.95 -2.49 14.14
N VAL A 180 -14.84 -2.43 13.16
CA VAL A 180 -15.95 -1.45 13.10
C VAL A 180 -17.17 -1.87 13.94
N MET A 181 -17.16 -3.03 14.62
CA MET A 181 -18.27 -3.55 15.44
C MET A 181 -19.61 -3.72 14.70
N GLY A 182 -19.66 -3.40 13.41
CA GLY A 182 -20.74 -3.67 12.49
C GLY A 182 -20.19 -4.56 11.39
N GLU A 183 -20.85 -5.67 11.10
CA GLU A 183 -20.48 -6.64 10.05
C GLU A 183 -20.49 -6.05 8.62
N ARG A 184 -20.54 -4.72 8.49
CA ARG A 184 -20.74 -3.95 7.28
C ARG A 184 -19.72 -2.83 7.18
N LEU A 185 -19.05 -2.78 6.03
CA LEU A 185 -18.12 -1.74 5.66
C LEU A 185 -18.85 -0.66 4.86
N PRO A 186 -18.76 0.63 5.22
CA PRO A 186 -19.32 1.69 4.39
C PRO A 186 -18.65 1.70 3.01
N ALA A 187 -19.39 2.02 1.94
CA ALA A 187 -18.84 2.10 0.58
C ALA A 187 -17.98 3.38 0.41
N ARG A 188 -16.79 3.38 1.03
CA ARG A 188 -15.79 4.45 0.99
C ARG A 188 -14.75 4.16 -0.09
N ALA A 189 -14.04 5.20 -0.54
CA ALA A 189 -12.98 5.08 -1.55
C ALA A 189 -11.99 3.95 -1.22
N TRP A 190 -11.48 3.92 0.01
CA TRP A 190 -10.52 2.90 0.46
C TRP A 190 -11.08 1.46 0.48
N VAL A 191 -12.37 1.27 0.77
CA VAL A 191 -13.02 -0.06 0.68
C VAL A 191 -13.13 -0.49 -0.78
N LEU A 192 -13.53 0.45 -1.63
CA LEU A 192 -13.76 0.22 -3.05
C LEU A 192 -12.46 -0.06 -3.79
N GLU A 193 -11.34 0.52 -3.37
CA GLU A 193 -10.00 0.19 -3.88
C GLU A 193 -9.66 -1.29 -3.70
N HIS A 194 -9.97 -1.86 -2.52
CA HIS A 194 -9.75 -3.29 -2.25
C HIS A 194 -10.75 -4.19 -2.99
N LEU A 195 -11.97 -3.70 -3.22
CA LEU A 195 -13.01 -4.43 -3.94
C LEU A 195 -12.89 -4.28 -5.47
N ALA A 196 -12.08 -3.35 -5.97
CA ALA A 196 -11.92 -3.10 -7.39
C ALA A 196 -11.33 -4.32 -8.10
N GLY A 197 -12.03 -4.81 -9.12
CA GLY A 197 -11.65 -6.07 -9.80
C GLY A 197 -11.82 -7.34 -8.96
N HIS A 198 -12.34 -7.25 -7.73
CA HIS A 198 -12.55 -8.40 -6.88
C HIS A 198 -13.61 -9.36 -7.46
N PRO A 199 -13.33 -10.67 -7.57
CA PRO A 199 -14.17 -11.61 -8.31
C PRO A 199 -15.47 -12.00 -7.59
N ARG A 200 -15.62 -11.62 -6.31
CA ARG A 200 -16.70 -12.07 -5.41
C ARG A 200 -17.46 -10.92 -4.77
N VAL A 201 -17.79 -9.87 -5.53
CA VAL A 201 -18.70 -8.79 -5.09
C VAL A 201 -20.08 -9.00 -5.69
N PHE A 202 -21.17 -8.70 -4.98
CA PHE A 202 -22.53 -9.02 -5.41
C PHE A 202 -23.55 -7.91 -5.12
N ASP A 203 -24.43 -7.61 -6.07
CA ASP A 203 -25.67 -6.87 -5.83
C ASP A 203 -26.86 -7.85 -5.90
N LEU A 204 -27.42 -8.19 -4.74
CA LEU A 204 -28.55 -9.12 -4.65
C LEU A 204 -29.91 -8.44 -4.77
N SER A 205 -29.97 -7.11 -4.87
CA SER A 205 -31.23 -6.35 -4.97
C SER A 205 -32.00 -6.63 -6.26
N SER A 206 -31.30 -7.06 -7.31
CA SER A 206 -31.85 -7.20 -8.67
C SER A 206 -31.97 -8.65 -9.18
N GLN A 207 -31.53 -9.67 -8.43
CA GLN A 207 -31.34 -11.03 -8.97
C GLN A 207 -32.17 -12.12 -8.24
N ARG A 208 -33.04 -12.84 -8.97
CA ARG A 208 -33.71 -14.07 -8.51
C ARG A 208 -33.04 -15.31 -9.13
N GLY A 209 -32.50 -16.22 -8.31
CA GLY A 209 -32.04 -17.56 -8.76
C GLY A 209 -30.53 -17.77 -8.96
N GLY A 210 -29.70 -16.75 -8.74
CA GLY A 210 -28.23 -16.85 -8.73
C GLY A 210 -27.57 -15.49 -8.80
N ALA A 211 -26.38 -15.35 -8.21
CA ALA A 211 -25.64 -14.09 -8.18
C ALA A 211 -24.56 -14.06 -9.26
N ARG A 212 -24.51 -13.00 -10.06
CA ARG A 212 -23.33 -12.65 -10.87
C ARG A 212 -22.45 -11.68 -10.11
N ALA A 213 -21.14 -11.83 -10.26
CA ALA A 213 -20.18 -10.91 -9.66
C ALA A 213 -20.41 -9.50 -10.22
N LEU A 214 -20.66 -8.53 -9.33
CA LEU A 214 -20.74 -7.11 -9.59
C LEU A 214 -19.32 -6.60 -9.85
N ALA A 215 -19.06 -6.04 -11.02
CA ALA A 215 -17.76 -5.47 -11.33
C ALA A 215 -17.59 -4.12 -10.61
N VAL A 216 -16.79 -4.07 -9.55
CA VAL A 216 -16.40 -2.81 -8.91
C VAL A 216 -15.24 -2.21 -9.70
N GLN A 217 -15.40 -0.96 -10.12
CA GLN A 217 -14.41 -0.26 -10.94
C GLN A 217 -14.11 1.11 -10.35
N MET A 218 -12.82 1.34 -10.05
CA MET A 218 -12.34 2.69 -9.78
C MET A 218 -12.34 3.48 -11.08
N ALA A 219 -13.06 4.58 -11.08
CA ALA A 219 -13.23 5.46 -12.22
C ALA A 219 -12.95 6.90 -11.78
N PRO A 220 -11.66 7.28 -11.65
CA PRO A 220 -11.30 8.64 -11.28
C PRO A 220 -11.90 9.64 -12.27
N MET A 221 -12.33 10.78 -11.75
CA MET A 221 -12.90 11.85 -12.57
C MET A 221 -11.86 12.30 -13.60
N ARG A 222 -12.31 12.59 -14.82
CA ARG A 222 -11.48 13.18 -15.86
C ARG A 222 -12.10 14.47 -16.36
N VAL A 223 -11.29 15.48 -16.58
CA VAL A 223 -11.71 16.71 -17.26
C VAL A 223 -11.25 16.62 -18.71
N ARG A 224 -12.21 16.52 -19.63
CA ARG A 224 -11.93 16.60 -21.07
C ARG A 224 -12.18 18.03 -21.56
N TRP A 225 -11.19 18.60 -22.22
CA TRP A 225 -11.28 19.86 -22.95
C TRP A 225 -11.47 19.61 -24.44
N THR A 226 -12.42 20.31 -25.03
CA THR A 226 -12.72 20.27 -26.46
C THR A 226 -12.79 21.67 -27.04
N ARG A 227 -12.47 21.83 -28.32
CA ARG A 227 -12.67 23.10 -29.03
C ARG A 227 -14.13 23.20 -29.48
N SER A 228 -14.79 24.29 -29.07
CA SER A 228 -16.15 24.66 -29.49
C SER A 228 -16.15 26.10 -30.01
N GLY A 229 -15.97 26.25 -31.32
CA GLY A 229 -15.76 27.57 -31.94
C GLY A 229 -14.46 28.22 -31.42
N ALA A 230 -14.57 29.46 -30.92
CA ALA A 230 -13.45 30.24 -30.36
C ALA A 230 -13.27 30.03 -28.84
N ARG A 231 -13.80 28.93 -28.28
CA ARG A 231 -13.69 28.60 -26.86
C ARG A 231 -13.25 27.17 -26.66
N LEU A 232 -12.60 26.93 -25.52
CA LEU A 232 -12.33 25.61 -24.98
C LEU A 232 -13.45 25.29 -23.97
N THR A 233 -14.07 24.13 -24.11
CA THR A 233 -15.16 23.68 -23.22
C THR A 233 -14.75 22.43 -22.47
N ALA A 234 -14.91 22.45 -21.15
CA ALA A 234 -14.65 21.37 -20.24
C ALA A 234 -15.89 20.51 -20.02
N THR A 235 -15.71 19.20 -20.11
CA THR A 235 -16.68 18.18 -19.70
C THR A 235 -16.04 17.28 -18.65
N CYS A 236 -16.75 16.98 -17.58
CA CYS A 236 -16.31 16.05 -16.56
C CYS A 236 -16.81 14.65 -16.89
N GLU A 237 -15.92 13.68 -16.94
CA GLU A 237 -16.23 12.27 -17.12
C GLU A 237 -16.07 11.51 -15.81
N ILE A 238 -17.11 10.78 -15.44
CA ILE A 238 -17.11 9.89 -14.29
C ILE A 238 -17.74 8.55 -14.67
N GLY A 239 -16.97 7.46 -14.56
CA GLY A 239 -17.37 6.15 -15.06
C GLY A 239 -17.81 6.22 -16.54
N PRO A 240 -19.02 5.73 -16.90
CA PRO A 240 -19.53 5.77 -18.26
C PRO A 240 -20.28 7.07 -18.61
N LYS A 241 -20.32 8.06 -17.72
CA LYS A 241 -21.08 9.30 -17.91
C LYS A 241 -20.15 10.47 -18.23
N SER A 242 -20.59 11.28 -19.18
CA SER A 242 -20.04 12.62 -19.44
C SER A 242 -21.08 13.64 -19.00
N MET A 243 -20.65 14.67 -18.29
CA MET A 243 -21.50 15.71 -17.73
C MET A 243 -20.76 17.04 -17.72
N THR A 244 -21.53 18.12 -17.65
CA THR A 244 -20.98 19.46 -17.43
C THR A 244 -20.46 19.60 -16.00
N PRO A 245 -19.56 20.57 -15.73
CA PRO A 245 -19.13 20.86 -14.36
C PRO A 245 -20.29 21.21 -13.41
N ASP A 246 -21.33 21.87 -13.92
CA ASP A 246 -22.51 22.23 -13.14
C ASP A 246 -23.32 20.99 -12.73
N GLU A 247 -23.65 20.11 -13.68
CA GLU A 247 -24.33 18.83 -13.41
C GLU A 247 -23.55 17.95 -12.43
N LEU A 248 -22.20 17.93 -12.52
CA LEU A 248 -21.38 17.18 -11.58
C LEU A 248 -21.38 17.80 -10.18
N CYS A 249 -21.34 19.12 -10.07
CA CYS A 249 -21.47 19.81 -8.78
C CYS A 249 -22.82 19.52 -8.11
N GLU A 250 -23.91 19.51 -8.88
CA GLU A 250 -25.23 19.15 -8.37
C GLU A 250 -25.28 17.69 -7.91
N LEU A 251 -24.66 16.78 -8.67
CA LEU A 251 -24.56 15.37 -8.29
C LEU A 251 -23.76 15.17 -6.99
N ASP A 252 -22.60 15.80 -6.85
CA ASP A 252 -21.73 15.70 -5.66
C ASP A 252 -22.40 16.29 -4.41
N THR A 253 -23.15 17.39 -4.58
CA THR A 253 -23.88 18.03 -3.45
C THR A 253 -25.01 17.15 -2.91
N ASN A 254 -25.63 16.35 -3.79
CA ASN A 254 -26.75 15.48 -3.45
C ASN A 254 -26.33 14.05 -3.09
N GLN A 255 -25.03 13.74 -3.05
CA GLN A 255 -24.54 12.40 -2.73
C GLN A 255 -24.27 12.24 -1.24
N GLU A 256 -24.56 11.03 -0.77
CA GLU A 256 -24.53 10.69 0.65
C GLU A 256 -23.13 10.26 1.13
N HIS A 257 -22.19 10.04 0.20
CA HIS A 257 -20.82 9.59 0.49
C HIS A 257 -19.80 10.76 0.41
N PRO A 258 -18.99 11.01 1.46
CA PRO A 258 -18.15 12.20 1.56
C PRO A 258 -16.85 12.16 0.76
N ASP A 259 -16.38 11.01 0.28
CA ASP A 259 -15.08 10.89 -0.41
C ASP A 259 -15.16 10.13 -1.74
N VAL A 260 -16.36 9.72 -2.17
CA VAL A 260 -16.56 8.95 -3.40
C VAL A 260 -17.95 9.20 -3.96
N LEU A 261 -18.07 9.31 -5.28
CA LEU A 261 -19.35 9.25 -5.99
C LEU A 261 -19.59 7.83 -6.48
N LEU A 262 -20.74 7.28 -6.12
CA LEU A 262 -21.12 5.92 -6.49
C LEU A 262 -22.15 5.93 -7.60
N GLN A 263 -21.91 5.11 -8.63
CA GLN A 263 -22.87 4.85 -9.70
C GLN A 263 -23.07 3.34 -9.88
N VAL A 264 -24.22 2.85 -9.44
CA VAL A 264 -24.63 1.47 -9.65
C VAL A 264 -25.28 1.34 -11.04
N ASP A 265 -24.58 0.73 -11.99
CA ASP A 265 -25.11 0.39 -13.30
C ASP A 265 -25.57 -1.08 -13.34
N ARG A 266 -26.84 -1.30 -13.02
CA ARG A 266 -27.45 -2.64 -13.01
C ARG A 266 -27.53 -3.29 -14.40
N ARG A 267 -27.47 -2.51 -15.49
CA ARG A 267 -27.46 -3.08 -16.86
C ARG A 267 -26.09 -3.66 -17.20
N ARG A 268 -25.03 -2.95 -16.81
CA ARG A 268 -23.64 -3.42 -16.97
C ARG A 268 -23.20 -4.37 -15.84
N ASN A 269 -24.03 -4.54 -14.81
CA ASN A 269 -23.69 -5.26 -13.58
C ASN A 269 -22.36 -4.75 -12.98
N ALA A 270 -22.23 -3.42 -12.90
CA ALA A 270 -21.02 -2.75 -12.46
C ALA A 270 -21.34 -1.64 -11.44
N LEU A 271 -20.41 -1.42 -10.51
CA LEU A 271 -20.39 -0.28 -9.60
C LEU A 271 -19.17 0.57 -9.97
N PHE A 272 -19.42 1.79 -10.42
CA PHE A 272 -18.37 2.78 -10.65
C PHE A 272 -18.19 3.61 -9.40
N ALA A 273 -16.96 3.66 -8.92
CA ALA A 273 -16.54 4.45 -7.77
C ALA A 273 -15.61 5.55 -8.26
N THR A 274 -16.02 6.80 -8.10
CA THR A 274 -15.22 7.97 -8.47
C THR A 274 -14.74 8.65 -7.19
N PRO A 275 -13.46 8.51 -6.81
CA PRO A 275 -12.89 9.24 -5.68
C PRO A 275 -13.07 10.75 -5.88
N MET A 276 -13.52 11.42 -4.82
CA MET A 276 -13.72 12.87 -4.78
C MET A 276 -12.87 13.47 -3.67
N GLU A 277 -11.58 13.59 -3.93
CA GLU A 277 -10.67 14.29 -3.02
C GLU A 277 -10.98 15.79 -2.98
N PRO A 278 -10.55 16.52 -1.92
CA PRO A 278 -10.75 17.96 -1.82
C PRO A 278 -10.29 18.72 -3.07
N ALA A 279 -9.11 18.40 -3.60
CA ALA A 279 -8.57 19.03 -4.81
C ALA A 279 -9.45 18.77 -6.05
N THR A 280 -9.98 17.55 -6.20
CA THR A 280 -10.91 17.19 -7.28
C THR A 280 -12.18 18.05 -7.19
N ARG A 281 -12.77 18.19 -5.99
CA ARG A 281 -13.97 19.01 -5.78
C ARG A 281 -13.74 20.49 -6.03
N ASP A 282 -12.62 21.01 -5.54
CA ASP A 282 -12.25 22.40 -5.76
C ASP A 282 -12.07 22.69 -7.25
N MET A 283 -11.50 21.75 -8.01
CA MET A 283 -11.44 21.85 -9.46
C MET A 283 -12.82 21.87 -10.11
N VAL A 284 -13.75 20.98 -9.73
CA VAL A 284 -15.12 20.99 -10.30
C VAL A 284 -15.83 22.30 -9.98
N ARG A 285 -15.71 22.82 -8.75
CA ARG A 285 -16.28 24.11 -8.34
C ARG A 285 -15.69 25.28 -9.13
N ALA A 286 -14.36 25.30 -9.32
CA ALA A 286 -13.69 26.29 -10.13
C ALA A 286 -14.17 26.25 -11.59
N LEU A 287 -14.28 25.05 -12.18
CA LEU A 287 -14.82 24.87 -13.52
C LEU A 287 -16.27 25.34 -13.63
N ARG A 288 -17.11 25.05 -12.63
CA ARG A 288 -18.48 25.57 -12.55
C ARG A 288 -18.52 27.10 -12.53
N HIS A 289 -17.67 27.74 -11.74
CA HIS A 289 -17.58 29.21 -11.69
C HIS A 289 -17.12 29.84 -13.02
N LEU A 290 -16.43 29.07 -13.87
CA LEU A 290 -16.01 29.47 -15.20
C LEU A 290 -17.01 29.06 -16.30
N ASP A 291 -18.22 28.59 -15.93
CA ASP A 291 -19.20 28.00 -16.85
C ASP A 291 -18.61 26.87 -17.73
N GLY A 292 -17.57 26.20 -17.22
CA GLY A 292 -16.83 25.17 -17.95
C GLY A 292 -16.17 25.65 -19.25
N ALA A 293 -15.92 26.96 -19.40
CA ALA A 293 -15.42 27.52 -20.65
C ALA A 293 -14.21 28.43 -20.45
N LEU A 294 -13.24 28.34 -21.36
CA LEU A 294 -12.10 29.23 -21.45
C LEU A 294 -11.99 29.81 -22.86
N PRO A 295 -11.40 31.02 -23.03
CA PRO A 295 -11.06 31.52 -24.36
C PRO A 295 -9.98 30.64 -25.02
N GLU A 296 -9.96 30.55 -26.35
CA GLU A 296 -9.01 29.70 -27.08
C GLU A 296 -7.54 30.09 -26.81
N GLU A 297 -7.27 31.37 -26.57
CA GLU A 297 -5.96 31.89 -26.21
C GLU A 297 -5.42 31.32 -24.88
N ALA A 298 -6.29 30.77 -24.01
CA ALA A 298 -5.90 30.14 -22.76
C ALA A 298 -5.30 28.74 -22.93
N LEU A 299 -5.28 28.18 -24.16
CA LEU A 299 -4.75 26.83 -24.42
C LEU A 299 -3.32 26.68 -23.90
N GLN A 300 -2.44 27.65 -24.17
CA GLN A 300 -1.05 27.57 -23.74
C GLN A 300 -0.93 27.56 -22.21
N GLY A 301 -1.66 28.42 -21.50
CA GLY A 301 -1.66 28.45 -20.04
C GLY A 301 -2.25 27.17 -19.41
N LEU A 302 -3.24 26.54 -20.05
CA LEU A 302 -3.78 25.25 -19.64
C LEU A 302 -2.72 24.14 -19.72
N LEU A 303 -1.87 24.15 -20.75
CA LEU A 303 -0.81 23.17 -20.95
C LEU A 303 0.32 23.35 -19.95
N GLU A 304 0.75 24.59 -19.72
CA GLU A 304 1.76 24.94 -18.73
C GLU A 304 1.32 24.55 -17.31
N SER A 305 0.03 24.68 -17.02
CA SER A 305 -0.55 24.31 -15.71
C SER A 305 -1.00 22.85 -15.63
N ARG A 306 -0.85 22.05 -16.69
CA ARG A 306 -1.44 20.70 -16.79
C ARG A 306 -0.96 19.77 -15.68
N GLU A 307 0.34 19.74 -15.39
CA GLU A 307 0.87 18.85 -14.34
C GLU A 307 0.28 19.19 -12.96
N ALA A 308 0.06 20.47 -12.69
CA ALA A 308 -0.60 20.90 -11.45
C ALA A 308 -2.09 20.50 -11.43
N LEU A 309 -2.78 20.61 -12.55
CA LEU A 309 -4.18 20.20 -12.70
C LEU A 309 -4.36 18.67 -12.62
N GLU A 310 -3.43 17.90 -13.20
CA GLU A 310 -3.44 16.43 -13.18
C GLU A 310 -3.30 15.85 -11.77
N LYS A 311 -2.79 16.63 -10.80
CA LYS A 311 -2.83 16.28 -9.37
C LYS A 311 -4.25 16.28 -8.80
N ALA A 312 -5.14 17.11 -9.34
CA ALA A 312 -6.54 17.21 -8.90
C ALA A 312 -7.43 16.22 -9.65
N ALA A 313 -7.29 16.14 -10.98
CA ALA A 313 -7.81 15.02 -11.76
C ALA A 313 -7.17 14.95 -13.15
N PRO A 314 -7.13 13.75 -13.76
CA PRO A 314 -6.84 13.54 -15.18
C PRO A 314 -7.36 14.62 -16.14
N VAL A 315 -6.47 15.21 -16.94
CA VAL A 315 -6.82 16.18 -17.99
C VAL A 315 -6.65 15.54 -19.37
N GLU A 316 -7.71 15.57 -20.17
CA GLU A 316 -7.70 15.08 -21.56
C GLU A 316 -7.99 16.22 -22.52
N LEU A 317 -7.20 16.31 -23.58
CA LEU A 317 -7.44 17.22 -24.70
C LEU A 317 -8.10 16.41 -25.81
N ALA A 318 -9.10 16.99 -26.47
CA ALA A 318 -9.83 16.35 -27.55
C ALA A 318 -10.25 17.35 -28.64
N GLY A 319 -10.65 16.85 -29.80
CA GLY A 319 -11.21 17.67 -30.88
C GLY A 319 -10.16 18.49 -31.63
N GLY A 320 -8.97 17.93 -31.83
CA GLY A 320 -7.87 18.58 -32.56
C GLY A 320 -6.97 19.45 -31.67
N LEU A 321 -7.05 19.27 -30.35
CA LEU A 321 -6.18 19.91 -29.36
C LEU A 321 -4.98 19.02 -28.99
N GLU A 322 -4.99 17.74 -29.38
CA GLU A 322 -4.04 16.73 -28.91
C GLU A 322 -2.65 16.77 -29.59
N GLY A 323 -2.53 17.53 -30.69
CA GLY A 323 -1.35 17.49 -31.56
C GLY A 323 -1.14 16.12 -32.24
N PRO A 324 -0.06 15.93 -33.03
CA PRO A 324 0.28 14.66 -33.65
C PRO A 324 0.45 13.52 -32.64
N LYS A 325 -0.04 12.34 -33.02
CA LYS A 325 0.15 11.08 -32.29
C LYS A 325 1.58 10.55 -32.46
N ARG A 326 2.23 10.17 -31.36
CA ARG A 326 3.52 9.46 -31.36
C ARG A 326 3.39 8.06 -30.75
N ALA A 327 4.26 7.15 -31.16
CA ALA A 327 4.32 5.81 -30.56
C ALA A 327 4.97 5.88 -29.18
N PRO A 328 4.54 5.06 -28.20
CA PRO A 328 5.16 4.99 -26.89
C PRO A 328 6.59 4.42 -26.99
N ASP A 329 7.53 5.08 -26.32
CA ASP A 329 8.91 4.65 -26.06
C ASP A 329 9.02 4.28 -24.57
N LEU A 330 8.69 3.02 -24.25
CA LEU A 330 8.59 2.56 -22.87
C LEU A 330 9.98 2.33 -22.27
N ARG A 331 10.27 3.04 -21.18
CA ARG A 331 11.45 2.83 -20.34
C ARG A 331 11.01 2.40 -18.95
N TRP A 332 11.68 1.41 -18.41
CA TRP A 332 11.38 0.86 -17.10
C TRP A 332 12.41 1.34 -16.09
N GLY A 333 11.96 1.56 -14.87
CA GLY A 333 12.84 1.93 -13.78
C GLY A 333 12.28 1.54 -12.44
N VAL A 334 13.16 1.48 -11.46
CA VAL A 334 12.81 1.27 -10.06
C VAL A 334 13.25 2.45 -9.23
N ARG A 335 12.45 2.77 -8.23
CA ARG A 335 12.77 3.78 -7.24
C ARG A 335 13.00 3.12 -5.90
N LEU A 336 14.13 3.42 -5.29
CA LEU A 336 14.63 2.77 -4.09
C LEU A 336 14.65 3.73 -2.91
N THR A 337 14.12 3.29 -1.77
CA THR A 337 14.22 3.99 -0.49
C THR A 337 14.71 3.01 0.56
N ALA A 338 15.95 3.20 1.03
CA ALA A 338 16.50 2.47 2.16
C ALA A 338 16.15 3.18 3.46
N SER A 339 15.79 2.42 4.49
CA SER A 339 15.46 2.91 5.83
C SER A 339 16.39 2.31 6.88
N ASP A 340 16.39 2.89 8.08
CA ASP A 340 17.12 2.37 9.22
C ASP A 340 16.70 0.93 9.55
N GLY A 341 17.67 0.10 9.95
CA GLY A 341 17.43 -1.31 10.24
C GLY A 341 17.47 -2.23 9.02
N GLY A 342 17.92 -1.75 7.85
CA GLY A 342 18.17 -2.58 6.67
C GLY A 342 16.96 -2.84 5.79
N LYS A 343 15.84 -2.14 6.02
CA LYS A 343 14.63 -2.25 5.20
C LYS A 343 14.80 -1.54 3.86
N LEU A 344 14.31 -2.15 2.79
CA LEU A 344 14.31 -1.56 1.45
C LEU A 344 12.88 -1.48 0.91
N HIS A 345 12.50 -0.30 0.46
CA HIS A 345 11.27 -0.08 -0.31
C HIS A 345 11.60 0.11 -1.79
N VAL A 346 10.89 -0.61 -2.65
CA VAL A 346 11.08 -0.64 -4.10
C VAL A 346 9.77 -0.25 -4.77
N GLU A 347 9.78 0.73 -5.67
CA GLU A 347 8.65 1.07 -6.52
C GLU A 347 9.02 0.83 -8.00
N LEU A 348 8.27 -0.01 -8.72
CA LEU A 348 8.44 -0.19 -10.16
C LEU A 348 7.66 0.89 -10.92
N ARG A 349 8.33 1.57 -11.84
CA ARG A 349 7.81 2.71 -12.60
C ARG A 349 8.07 2.54 -14.09
N VAL A 350 7.22 3.17 -14.90
CA VAL A 350 7.34 3.23 -16.36
C VAL A 350 7.30 4.67 -16.85
N GLN A 351 8.23 5.03 -17.73
CA GLN A 351 8.22 6.28 -18.49
C GLN A 351 7.85 5.95 -19.94
N VAL A 352 6.89 6.70 -20.51
CA VAL A 352 6.27 6.35 -21.80
C VAL A 352 6.90 7.09 -22.99
N PHE A 353 7.65 8.16 -22.72
CA PHE A 353 8.49 8.87 -23.68
C PHE A 353 9.60 9.61 -22.92
N ALA A 354 10.72 9.88 -23.60
CA ALA A 354 11.86 10.56 -23.00
C ALA A 354 11.48 11.93 -22.42
N GLY A 355 11.82 12.19 -21.15
CA GLY A 355 11.48 13.42 -20.44
C GLY A 355 10.06 13.46 -19.85
N GLY A 356 9.24 12.42 -20.07
CA GLY A 356 7.93 12.29 -19.42
C GLY A 356 8.04 11.88 -17.95
N ALA A 357 6.94 12.00 -17.21
CA ALA A 357 6.88 11.56 -15.81
C ALA A 357 7.06 10.04 -15.67
N TRP A 358 7.59 9.61 -14.53
CA TRP A 358 7.62 8.21 -14.11
C TRP A 358 6.27 7.84 -13.49
N LEU A 359 5.58 6.87 -14.11
CA LEU A 359 4.21 6.50 -13.79
C LEU A 359 4.13 5.11 -13.16
N THR A 360 3.08 4.89 -12.38
CA THR A 360 2.69 3.53 -11.95
C THR A 360 2.15 2.76 -13.16
N PRO A 361 2.64 1.54 -13.44
CA PRO A 361 2.18 0.73 -14.56
C PRO A 361 0.68 0.47 -14.52
N GLY A 362 -0.03 0.67 -15.64
CA GLY A 362 -1.46 0.36 -15.73
C GLY A 362 -2.41 1.32 -15.01
N VAL A 363 -1.88 2.27 -14.23
CA VAL A 363 -2.66 3.24 -13.45
C VAL A 363 -2.61 4.63 -14.12
N GLY A 364 -3.70 5.38 -14.00
CA GLY A 364 -3.83 6.75 -14.48
C GLY A 364 -4.34 6.86 -15.91
N VAL A 365 -4.03 7.99 -16.56
CA VAL A 365 -4.57 8.32 -17.90
C VAL A 365 -4.04 7.41 -19.00
N GLY A 366 -4.91 7.13 -19.98
CA GLY A 366 -4.59 6.33 -21.16
C GLY A 366 -3.85 7.09 -22.27
N THR A 367 -3.66 8.40 -22.13
CA THR A 367 -2.93 9.24 -23.10
C THR A 367 -2.12 10.26 -22.32
N LEU A 368 -0.86 10.43 -22.71
CA LEU A 368 0.01 11.49 -22.19
C LEU A 368 0.29 12.52 -23.26
N TYR A 369 0.57 13.74 -22.83
CA TYR A 369 0.95 14.84 -23.71
C TYR A 369 2.40 15.27 -23.43
N GLY A 370 3.09 15.69 -24.48
CA GLY A 370 4.40 16.29 -24.40
C GLY A 370 4.52 17.47 -25.37
N GLU A 371 5.60 18.23 -25.23
CA GLU A 371 5.88 19.40 -26.05
C GLU A 371 7.04 19.14 -27.01
N LEU A 372 6.92 19.63 -28.24
CA LEU A 372 7.98 19.59 -29.24
C LEU A 372 9.03 20.67 -28.95
N PRO A 373 10.32 20.41 -29.19
CA PRO A 373 11.38 21.42 -29.05
C PRO A 373 11.13 22.71 -29.85
N GLU A 374 10.54 22.57 -31.03
CA GLU A 374 10.14 23.66 -31.94
C GLU A 374 8.82 24.35 -31.55
N GLY A 375 8.20 23.94 -30.44
CA GLY A 375 6.88 24.37 -29.99
C GLY A 375 5.76 23.52 -30.56
N GLY A 376 4.68 23.38 -29.78
CA GLY A 376 3.49 22.60 -30.15
C GLY A 376 3.41 21.24 -29.46
N LEU A 377 2.20 20.69 -29.42
CA LEU A 377 1.89 19.48 -28.68
C LEU A 377 2.13 18.20 -29.48
N PHE A 378 2.41 17.12 -28.78
CA PHE A 378 2.16 15.77 -29.27
C PHE A 378 1.48 14.95 -28.18
N HIS A 379 0.83 13.86 -28.56
CA HIS A 379 0.25 12.92 -27.61
C HIS A 379 0.74 11.49 -27.84
N VAL A 380 0.81 10.72 -26.76
CA VAL A 380 1.29 9.33 -26.74
C VAL A 380 0.24 8.46 -26.05
N PRO A 381 -0.37 7.50 -26.75
CA PRO A 381 -1.31 6.57 -26.13
C PRO A 381 -0.57 5.54 -25.28
N ARG A 382 -1.11 5.28 -24.10
CA ARG A 382 -0.69 4.23 -23.18
C ARG A 382 -1.51 2.97 -23.40
N LYS A 383 -0.84 1.81 -23.38
CA LYS A 383 -1.49 0.50 -23.42
C LYS A 383 -1.49 -0.08 -22.01
N LEU A 384 -2.38 0.42 -21.14
CA LEU A 384 -2.40 0.08 -19.70
C LEU A 384 -2.37 -1.42 -19.41
N LYS A 385 -3.17 -2.23 -20.13
CA LYS A 385 -3.13 -3.71 -20.00
C LYS A 385 -1.79 -4.32 -20.43
N GLY A 386 -1.16 -3.74 -21.44
CA GLY A 386 0.18 -4.15 -21.88
C GLY A 386 1.26 -3.77 -20.87
N GLU A 387 1.13 -2.59 -20.24
CA GLU A 387 1.99 -2.15 -19.15
C GLU A 387 1.90 -3.10 -17.94
N ILE A 388 0.69 -3.49 -17.53
CA ILE A 388 0.48 -4.46 -16.44
C ILE A 388 1.21 -5.77 -16.72
N LYS A 389 1.02 -6.34 -17.93
CA LYS A 389 1.68 -7.58 -18.32
C LYS A 389 3.21 -7.46 -18.32
N ALA A 390 3.74 -6.34 -18.81
CA ALA A 390 5.17 -6.08 -18.81
C ALA A 390 5.71 -5.87 -17.38
N ALA A 391 4.96 -5.18 -16.53
CA ALA A 391 5.32 -4.95 -15.14
C ALA A 391 5.35 -6.24 -14.32
N GLN A 392 4.43 -7.18 -14.57
CA GLN A 392 4.48 -8.53 -14.00
C GLN A 392 5.74 -9.30 -14.45
N GLY A 393 6.14 -9.14 -15.72
CA GLY A 393 7.40 -9.69 -16.22
C GLY A 393 8.62 -9.12 -15.51
N TRP A 394 8.64 -7.81 -15.28
CA TRP A 394 9.68 -7.14 -14.49
C TRP A 394 9.69 -7.56 -13.03
N ALA A 395 8.53 -7.64 -12.37
CA ALA A 395 8.44 -8.12 -10.99
C ALA A 395 9.04 -9.52 -10.87
N GLY A 396 8.72 -10.43 -11.80
CA GLY A 396 9.33 -11.75 -11.87
C GLY A 396 10.85 -11.71 -12.11
N ARG A 397 11.33 -10.87 -13.03
CA ARG A 397 12.78 -10.67 -13.28
C ARG A 397 13.53 -10.15 -12.05
N LEU A 398 12.86 -9.33 -11.25
CA LEU A 398 13.40 -8.71 -10.03
C LEU A 398 13.18 -9.55 -8.77
N ALA A 399 12.62 -10.76 -8.89
CA ALA A 399 12.25 -11.62 -7.77
C ALA A 399 11.33 -10.93 -6.73
N LEU A 400 10.49 -10.01 -7.20
CA LEU A 400 9.48 -9.32 -6.40
C LEU A 400 8.14 -10.06 -6.49
N GLU A 401 7.37 -10.03 -5.40
CA GLU A 401 6.06 -10.67 -5.39
C GLU A 401 5.13 -10.02 -6.43
N PRO A 402 4.30 -10.79 -7.15
CA PRO A 402 3.33 -10.19 -8.05
C PRO A 402 2.33 -9.32 -7.25
N PRO A 403 1.95 -8.13 -7.75
CA PRO A 403 0.96 -7.31 -7.08
C PRO A 403 -0.41 -8.00 -7.06
N ASP A 404 -1.17 -7.77 -5.99
CA ASP A 404 -2.53 -8.27 -5.85
C ASP A 404 -3.47 -7.52 -6.82
N GLY A 405 -4.17 -8.25 -7.70
CA GLY A 405 -5.15 -7.68 -8.63
C GLY A 405 -4.56 -7.01 -9.89
N GLU A 406 -5.44 -6.45 -10.74
CA GLU A 406 -5.02 -5.82 -12.01
C GLU A 406 -4.37 -4.43 -11.83
N TYR A 407 -4.57 -3.75 -10.69
CA TYR A 407 -4.20 -2.35 -10.46
C TYR A 407 -3.38 -2.11 -9.18
N GLY A 408 -2.55 -3.07 -8.76
CA GLY A 408 -1.72 -2.90 -7.57
C GLY A 408 -0.67 -1.79 -7.70
N ASP A 409 -0.14 -1.35 -6.56
CA ASP A 409 0.66 -0.13 -6.41
C ASP A 409 2.09 -0.26 -6.99
N TYR A 410 2.47 -1.50 -7.37
CA TYR A 410 3.82 -1.89 -7.79
C TYR A 410 4.91 -1.37 -6.82
N GLY A 411 4.61 -1.45 -5.53
CA GLY A 411 5.48 -1.07 -4.43
C GLY A 411 5.67 -2.24 -3.46
N TRP A 412 6.91 -2.53 -3.09
CA TRP A 412 7.28 -3.61 -2.19
C TRP A 412 8.12 -3.08 -1.05
N THR A 413 7.87 -3.59 0.16
CA THR A 413 8.67 -3.28 1.34
C THR A 413 9.23 -4.58 1.87
N MET A 414 10.55 -4.71 1.78
CA MET A 414 11.29 -5.82 2.39
C MET A 414 11.65 -5.41 3.81
N GLU A 415 11.07 -6.11 4.78
CA GLU A 415 11.36 -5.88 6.19
C GLU A 415 12.65 -6.57 6.65
N ASP A 416 12.96 -7.69 6.00
CA ASP A 416 14.16 -8.46 6.27
C ASP A 416 15.37 -7.83 5.56
N PRO A 417 16.47 -7.55 6.27
CA PRO A 417 17.69 -7.01 5.68
C PRO A 417 18.31 -7.93 4.63
N GLU A 418 18.26 -9.26 4.80
CA GLU A 418 18.84 -10.17 3.80
C GLU A 418 18.03 -10.14 2.50
N ALA A 419 16.70 -10.25 2.59
CA ALA A 419 15.81 -10.10 1.45
C ALA A 419 15.97 -8.74 0.74
N SER A 420 16.22 -7.67 1.50
CA SER A 420 16.49 -6.33 0.97
C SER A 420 17.75 -6.30 0.11
N LEU A 421 18.79 -7.01 0.52
CA LEU A 421 20.07 -7.07 -0.19
C LEU A 421 20.03 -8.01 -1.39
N ASP A 422 19.29 -9.11 -1.29
CA ASP A 422 19.00 -9.98 -2.43
C ASP A 422 18.29 -9.24 -3.54
N ALA A 423 17.22 -8.51 -3.21
CA ALA A 423 16.50 -7.70 -4.19
C ALA A 423 17.39 -6.62 -4.81
N LEU A 424 18.22 -5.95 -4.01
CA LEU A 424 19.14 -4.93 -4.49
C LEU A 424 20.18 -5.50 -5.49
N ALA A 425 20.71 -6.70 -5.22
CA ALA A 425 21.63 -7.37 -6.13
C ALA A 425 20.99 -7.69 -7.49
N VAL A 426 19.75 -8.23 -7.48
CA VAL A 426 19.01 -8.53 -8.72
C VAL A 426 18.68 -7.25 -9.49
N ILE A 427 18.35 -6.17 -8.80
CA ILE A 427 18.07 -4.85 -9.41
C ILE A 427 19.32 -4.28 -10.10
N GLN A 428 20.49 -4.37 -9.45
CA GLN A 428 21.75 -3.93 -10.06
C GLN A 428 22.11 -4.74 -11.31
N GLU A 429 21.89 -6.05 -11.28
CA GLU A 429 22.09 -6.91 -12.45
C GLU A 429 21.16 -6.52 -13.60
N ALA A 430 19.88 -6.26 -13.32
CA ALA A 430 18.92 -5.80 -14.31
C ALA A 430 19.25 -4.39 -14.85
N GLN A 431 19.85 -3.52 -14.04
CA GLN A 431 20.35 -2.22 -14.48
C GLN A 431 21.48 -2.38 -15.51
N GLU A 432 22.43 -3.28 -15.27
CA GLU A 432 23.57 -3.53 -16.16
C GLU A 432 23.16 -4.28 -17.44
N ALA A 433 22.33 -5.31 -17.32
CA ALA A 433 21.99 -6.20 -18.43
C ALA A 433 20.81 -5.71 -19.29
N ASP A 434 19.76 -5.19 -18.65
CA ASP A 434 18.47 -4.90 -19.27
C ASP A 434 18.21 -3.39 -19.42
N GLY A 435 19.13 -2.53 -18.95
CA GLY A 435 19.02 -1.08 -19.03
C GLY A 435 17.98 -0.46 -18.08
N LEU A 436 17.60 -1.19 -17.02
CA LEU A 436 16.67 -0.72 -16.00
C LEU A 436 17.18 0.56 -15.34
N GLN A 437 16.36 1.61 -15.30
CA GLN A 437 16.73 2.86 -14.65
C GLN A 437 16.57 2.74 -13.13
N VAL A 438 17.54 3.23 -12.36
CA VAL A 438 17.49 3.18 -10.89
C VAL A 438 17.54 4.59 -10.31
N GLU A 439 16.50 4.97 -9.56
CA GLU A 439 16.39 6.25 -8.87
C GLU A 439 16.43 6.02 -7.34
N TRP A 440 17.37 6.64 -6.63
CA TRP A 440 17.42 6.59 -5.16
C TRP A 440 16.73 7.81 -4.55
N ARG A 441 15.80 7.57 -3.62
CA ARG A 441 15.21 8.62 -2.75
C ARG A 441 15.93 8.77 -1.40
N SER A 442 16.81 7.84 -1.08
CA SER A 442 17.71 7.85 0.08
C SER A 442 19.17 7.93 -0.38
N ALA A 443 20.12 7.91 0.57
CA ALA A 443 21.52 7.71 0.21
C ALA A 443 21.69 6.38 -0.57
N PRO A 444 22.43 6.37 -1.68
CA PRO A 444 22.59 5.17 -2.50
C PRO A 444 23.37 4.11 -1.72
N LYS A 445 22.84 2.88 -1.72
CA LYS A 445 23.55 1.70 -1.20
C LYS A 445 23.97 0.85 -2.40
N ARG A 446 25.24 0.50 -2.46
CA ARG A 446 25.77 -0.38 -3.50
C ARG A 446 26.07 -1.73 -2.88
N VAL A 447 25.44 -2.79 -3.39
CA VAL A 447 25.96 -4.14 -3.15
C VAL A 447 27.08 -4.36 -4.16
N THR A 448 28.25 -4.71 -3.66
CA THR A 448 29.41 -5.15 -4.44
C THR A 448 29.33 -6.65 -4.65
N ARG A 449 29.85 -7.14 -5.79
CA ARG A 449 29.79 -8.55 -6.17
C ARG A 449 30.43 -9.45 -5.10
N HIS A 450 30.07 -10.73 -5.19
CA HIS A 450 30.36 -11.78 -4.24
C HIS A 450 31.85 -11.86 -3.90
N ALA A 451 32.18 -11.79 -2.61
CA ALA A 451 33.49 -12.18 -2.11
C ALA A 451 33.49 -13.70 -1.86
N GLY A 452 34.38 -14.39 -2.55
CA GLY A 452 34.61 -15.82 -2.41
C GLY A 452 35.83 -16.12 -1.53
N THR A 453 36.09 -17.40 -1.30
CA THR A 453 37.21 -17.85 -0.46
C THR A 453 38.58 -17.37 -0.97
N LYS A 454 38.73 -17.16 -2.28
CA LYS A 454 39.97 -16.67 -2.91
C LYS A 454 40.30 -15.21 -2.59
N ASP A 455 39.31 -14.44 -2.18
CA ASP A 455 39.48 -13.01 -1.85
C ASP A 455 39.89 -12.82 -0.38
N LEU A 456 39.93 -13.91 0.40
CA LEU A 456 40.27 -13.90 1.82
C LEU A 456 41.78 -14.03 2.03
N LYS A 457 42.36 -13.06 2.75
CA LYS A 457 43.75 -13.06 3.19
C LYS A 457 43.83 -12.93 4.70
N LEU A 458 44.40 -13.91 5.37
CA LEU A 458 44.56 -13.96 6.82
C LEU A 458 46.03 -14.07 7.20
N ARG A 459 46.42 -13.35 8.25
CA ARG A 459 47.69 -13.54 8.95
C ARG A 459 47.39 -13.97 10.39
N VAL A 460 47.94 -15.11 10.76
CA VAL A 460 47.79 -15.72 12.09
C VAL A 460 49.11 -15.60 12.83
N GLY A 461 49.09 -14.93 13.99
CA GLY A 461 50.27 -14.69 14.82
C GLY A 461 50.12 -15.21 16.25
N PRO A 462 51.22 -15.54 16.94
CA PRO A 462 51.17 -15.99 18.33
C PRO A 462 50.74 -14.86 19.28
N GLN A 463 49.80 -15.14 20.19
CA GLN A 463 49.30 -14.18 21.19
C GLN A 463 49.06 -14.85 22.56
N ARG A 464 50.09 -14.89 23.41
CA ARG A 464 50.09 -15.56 24.73
C ARG A 464 49.55 -16.99 24.68
N ASP A 465 48.26 -17.19 24.99
CA ASP A 465 47.59 -18.49 25.07
C ASP A 465 46.64 -18.74 23.88
N TRP A 466 46.56 -17.79 22.95
CA TRP A 466 45.66 -17.74 21.79
C TRP A 466 46.43 -17.30 20.53
N PHE A 467 45.75 -17.31 19.38
CA PHE A 467 46.32 -16.79 18.14
C PHE A 467 45.56 -15.56 17.67
N GLY A 468 46.28 -14.47 17.47
CA GLY A 468 45.70 -13.26 16.89
C GLY A 468 45.52 -13.43 15.39
N VAL A 469 44.36 -13.00 14.87
CA VAL A 469 44.09 -13.00 13.42
C VAL A 469 43.97 -11.57 12.93
N GLU A 470 44.77 -11.28 11.91
CA GLU A 470 44.74 -10.05 11.14
C GLU A 470 44.43 -10.36 9.67
N GLY A 471 44.02 -9.35 8.91
CA GLY A 471 43.64 -9.50 7.51
C GLY A 471 42.14 -9.32 7.29
N GLY A 472 41.61 -9.91 6.23
CA GLY A 472 40.25 -9.68 5.77
C GLY A 472 40.03 -10.12 4.34
N VAL A 473 38.94 -9.63 3.75
CA VAL A 473 38.61 -9.80 2.34
C VAL A 473 39.03 -8.54 1.59
N GLU A 474 39.69 -8.74 0.45
CA GLU A 474 40.02 -7.67 -0.49
C GLU A 474 39.45 -8.04 -1.86
N PHE A 475 38.44 -7.30 -2.33
CA PHE A 475 37.76 -7.57 -3.59
C PHE A 475 37.41 -6.26 -4.30
N GLU A 476 37.75 -6.13 -5.58
CA GLU A 476 37.46 -4.94 -6.42
C GLU A 476 37.85 -3.59 -5.78
N GLY A 477 38.95 -3.56 -5.01
CA GLY A 477 39.44 -2.36 -4.33
C GLY A 477 38.72 -2.02 -3.02
N VAL A 478 37.79 -2.88 -2.58
CA VAL A 478 37.10 -2.80 -1.29
C VAL A 478 37.81 -3.72 -0.30
N VAL A 479 38.14 -3.19 0.88
CA VAL A 479 38.78 -3.94 1.96
C VAL A 479 37.81 -4.08 3.13
N VAL A 480 37.56 -5.32 3.56
CA VAL A 480 36.72 -5.63 4.72
C VAL A 480 37.57 -6.37 5.76
N PRO A 481 37.82 -5.79 6.94
CA PRO A 481 38.65 -6.44 7.95
C PRO A 481 37.98 -7.69 8.52
N PHE A 482 38.78 -8.70 8.87
CA PHE A 482 38.31 -9.99 9.38
C PHE A 482 37.46 -9.87 10.64
N THR A 483 37.71 -8.86 11.50
CA THR A 483 36.88 -8.56 12.66
C THR A 483 35.42 -8.30 12.29
N ARG A 484 35.16 -7.58 11.19
CA ARG A 484 33.79 -7.32 10.70
C ARG A 484 33.18 -8.55 10.03
N LEU A 485 33.99 -9.33 9.29
CA LEU A 485 33.55 -10.60 8.69
C LEU A 485 33.09 -11.58 9.78
N ALA A 486 33.92 -11.78 10.80
CA ALA A 486 33.64 -12.68 11.92
C ALA A 486 32.40 -12.23 12.70
N GLN A 487 32.25 -10.92 12.94
CA GLN A 487 31.07 -10.40 13.62
C GLN A 487 29.78 -10.57 12.80
N ALA A 488 29.83 -10.32 11.49
CA ALA A 488 28.66 -10.51 10.62
C ALA A 488 28.21 -11.98 10.60
N VAL A 489 29.16 -12.91 10.51
CA VAL A 489 28.89 -14.35 10.55
C VAL A 489 28.28 -14.79 11.88
N LEU A 490 28.80 -14.31 13.01
CA LEU A 490 28.24 -14.61 14.34
C LEU A 490 26.81 -14.06 14.51
N GLU A 491 26.49 -12.96 13.85
CA GLU A 491 25.14 -12.37 13.81
C GLU A 491 24.24 -13.02 12.75
N GLY A 492 24.72 -14.06 12.06
CA GLY A 492 23.99 -14.81 11.03
C GLY A 492 23.83 -14.08 9.70
N ARG A 493 24.53 -12.97 9.49
CA ARG A 493 24.41 -12.10 8.30
C ARG A 493 25.24 -12.63 7.13
N SER A 494 24.66 -12.61 5.94
CA SER A 494 25.32 -12.96 4.67
C SER A 494 26.05 -11.78 3.98
N PHE A 495 26.06 -10.59 4.59
CA PHE A 495 26.64 -9.37 4.03
C PHE A 495 27.43 -8.58 5.07
N VAL A 496 28.45 -7.84 4.60
CA VAL A 496 29.31 -7.00 5.44
C VAL A 496 29.50 -5.62 4.82
N GLU A 497 29.39 -4.57 5.65
CA GLU A 497 29.63 -3.19 5.22
C GLU A 497 31.13 -2.87 5.22
N ALA A 498 31.62 -2.46 4.06
CA ALA A 498 32.96 -1.98 3.85
C ALA A 498 33.13 -0.53 4.33
N ASP A 499 34.38 -0.07 4.42
CA ASP A 499 34.70 1.27 4.91
C ASP A 499 34.17 2.41 4.01
N ASP A 500 33.95 2.13 2.73
CA ASP A 500 33.35 3.06 1.76
C ASP A 500 31.81 3.03 1.74
N GLY A 501 31.19 2.23 2.61
CA GLY A 501 29.73 2.06 2.69
C GLY A 501 29.13 1.07 1.69
N ALA A 502 29.97 0.37 0.90
CA ALA A 502 29.54 -0.73 0.05
C ALA A 502 29.18 -1.96 0.89
N LEU A 503 28.22 -2.74 0.43
CA LEU A 503 27.81 -4.00 1.06
C LEU A 503 28.39 -5.17 0.27
N VAL A 504 29.30 -5.92 0.87
CA VAL A 504 29.93 -7.09 0.27
C VAL A 504 29.13 -8.33 0.63
N ARG A 505 28.66 -9.07 -0.37
CA ARG A 505 28.00 -10.37 -0.18
C ARG A 505 29.03 -11.47 0.00
N LEU A 506 28.88 -12.28 1.03
CA LEU A 506 29.71 -13.47 1.23
C LEU A 506 29.12 -14.63 0.43
N GLU A 507 29.94 -15.33 -0.34
CA GLU A 507 29.52 -16.59 -0.95
C GLU A 507 29.15 -17.62 0.13
N ALA A 508 28.17 -18.48 -0.15
CA ALA A 508 27.72 -19.50 0.81
C ALA A 508 28.87 -20.41 1.28
N ALA A 509 29.80 -20.75 0.38
CA ALA A 509 30.98 -21.55 0.71
C ALA A 509 31.93 -20.81 1.69
N LEU A 510 32.26 -19.54 1.40
CA LEU A 510 33.08 -18.71 2.28
C LEU A 510 32.39 -18.55 3.65
N ARG A 511 31.09 -18.27 3.67
CA ARG A 511 30.32 -18.12 4.91
C ARG A 511 30.39 -19.39 5.77
N ALA A 512 30.14 -20.57 5.21
CA ALA A 512 30.19 -21.83 5.95
C ALA A 512 31.58 -22.09 6.56
N GLN A 513 32.64 -21.75 5.83
CA GLN A 513 34.02 -21.87 6.33
C GLN A 513 34.33 -20.86 7.43
N LEU A 514 33.85 -19.62 7.31
CA LEU A 514 33.95 -18.62 8.35
C LEU A 514 33.14 -18.98 9.60
N GLU A 515 31.97 -19.62 9.45
CA GLU A 515 31.17 -20.15 10.57
C GLU A 515 31.95 -21.22 11.35
N ALA A 516 32.56 -22.18 10.64
CA ALA A 516 33.41 -23.20 11.26
C ALA A 516 34.61 -22.60 12.00
N LEU A 517 35.25 -21.58 11.41
CA LEU A 517 36.38 -20.89 12.04
C LEU A 517 35.93 -20.09 13.28
N THR A 518 34.86 -19.31 13.16
CA THR A 518 34.35 -18.44 14.24
C THR A 518 33.77 -19.22 15.43
N ALA A 519 33.35 -20.48 15.24
CA ALA A 519 32.94 -21.37 16.33
C ALA A 519 34.05 -21.60 17.39
N THR A 520 35.31 -21.40 17.01
CA THR A 520 36.49 -21.54 17.90
C THR A 520 37.16 -20.20 18.20
N ALA A 521 36.52 -19.08 17.84
CA ALA A 521 37.06 -17.74 17.95
C ALA A 521 36.43 -16.94 19.10
N THR A 522 37.22 -16.08 19.72
CA THR A 522 36.75 -15.01 20.60
C THR A 522 36.84 -13.69 19.83
N VAL A 523 35.69 -13.14 19.43
CA VAL A 523 35.61 -11.86 18.71
C VAL A 523 35.46 -10.70 19.70
N ARG A 524 36.39 -9.75 19.68
CA ARG A 524 36.34 -8.49 20.44
C ARG A 524 36.29 -7.30 19.48
N LYS A 525 35.90 -6.11 19.98
CA LYS A 525 35.75 -4.88 19.20
C LYS A 525 36.89 -4.53 18.24
N LYS A 526 38.14 -4.96 18.50
CA LYS A 526 39.32 -4.63 17.69
C LYS A 526 40.17 -5.83 17.28
N GLN A 527 39.86 -7.04 17.76
CA GLN A 527 40.71 -8.20 17.51
C GLN A 527 39.87 -9.47 17.49
N VAL A 528 40.30 -10.46 16.71
CA VAL A 528 39.80 -11.83 16.78
C VAL A 528 40.92 -12.71 17.31
N GLU A 529 40.63 -13.47 18.36
CA GLU A 529 41.53 -14.48 18.93
C GLU A 529 41.01 -15.88 18.59
N LEU A 530 41.84 -16.73 17.98
CA LEU A 530 41.51 -18.13 17.71
C LEU A 530 42.06 -19.03 18.81
N SER A 531 41.24 -20.01 19.21
CA SER A 531 41.63 -21.09 20.09
C SER A 531 42.62 -22.04 19.40
N PRO A 532 43.50 -22.74 20.15
CA PRO A 532 44.33 -23.86 19.66
C PRO A 532 43.59 -24.99 18.92
N PHE A 533 42.25 -25.02 18.91
CA PHE A 533 41.46 -25.99 18.14
C PHE A 533 41.02 -25.50 16.75
N ALA A 534 41.27 -24.23 16.39
CA ALA A 534 40.87 -23.63 15.10
C ALA A 534 41.64 -24.16 13.88
N GLY A 535 42.65 -24.98 14.11
CA GLY A 535 43.65 -25.36 13.10
C GLY A 535 43.09 -26.14 11.93
N GLN A 536 42.13 -27.02 12.18
CA GLN A 536 41.47 -27.77 11.13
C GLN A 536 40.66 -26.82 10.22
N ALA A 537 39.91 -25.89 10.80
CA ALA A 537 39.14 -24.91 10.03
C ALA A 537 40.04 -23.97 9.21
N LEU A 538 41.22 -23.58 9.73
CA LEU A 538 42.21 -22.80 8.98
C LEU A 538 42.82 -23.58 7.80
N ALA A 539 43.12 -24.87 8.00
CA ALA A 539 43.63 -25.72 6.93
C ALA A 539 42.57 -25.90 5.83
N GLU A 540 41.32 -26.13 6.20
CA GLU A 540 40.20 -26.24 5.26
C GLU A 540 39.96 -24.94 4.47
N LEU A 541 40.15 -23.77 5.10
CA LEU A 541 40.13 -22.47 4.41
C LEU A 541 41.27 -22.32 3.40
N ALA A 542 42.49 -22.71 3.77
CA ALA A 542 43.65 -22.67 2.88
C ALA A 542 43.48 -23.63 1.69
N ASP A 543 42.99 -24.85 1.93
CA ASP A 543 42.70 -25.85 0.90
C ASP A 543 41.60 -25.37 -0.07
N ALA A 544 40.66 -24.57 0.41
CA ALA A 544 39.62 -23.94 -0.41
C ALA A 544 40.08 -22.68 -1.17
N GLY A 545 41.34 -22.27 -0.99
CA GLY A 545 41.99 -21.22 -1.78
C GLY A 545 42.17 -19.87 -1.08
N ALA A 546 41.95 -19.77 0.23
CA ALA A 546 42.28 -18.57 1.00
C ALA A 546 43.80 -18.45 1.21
N GLU A 547 44.32 -17.21 1.24
CA GLU A 547 45.72 -16.96 1.57
C GLU A 547 45.88 -16.87 3.09
N VAL A 548 46.46 -17.90 3.72
CA VAL A 548 46.64 -17.97 5.18
C VAL A 548 48.13 -17.99 5.53
N ASP A 549 48.65 -16.85 5.98
CA ASP A 549 50.03 -16.67 6.46
C ASP A 549 50.11 -17.01 7.96
N GLY A 550 51.06 -17.85 8.36
CA GLY A 550 51.24 -18.30 9.76
C GLY A 550 50.88 -19.77 10.05
N ALA A 551 50.45 -20.55 9.05
CA ALA A 551 50.08 -21.96 9.20
C ALA A 551 51.19 -22.83 9.84
N GLN A 552 52.46 -22.58 9.52
CA GLN A 552 53.59 -23.38 10.01
C GLN A 552 53.82 -23.24 11.53
N GLN A 553 53.76 -22.01 12.04
CA GLN A 553 53.98 -21.71 13.47
C GLN A 553 52.87 -22.30 14.34
N TRP A 554 51.68 -22.42 13.77
CA TRP A 554 50.52 -23.06 14.36
C TRP A 554 50.64 -24.61 14.36
N ILE A 555 51.02 -25.22 13.24
CA ILE A 555 51.22 -26.68 13.12
C ILE A 555 52.26 -27.16 14.13
N GLU A 556 53.34 -26.40 14.31
CA GLU A 556 54.38 -26.68 15.32
C GLU A 556 53.85 -26.60 16.77
N LEU A 557 52.81 -25.81 17.02
CA LEU A 557 52.19 -25.65 18.34
C LEU A 557 51.15 -26.75 18.61
N LEU A 558 50.35 -27.13 17.61
CA LEU A 558 49.47 -28.30 17.69
C LEU A 558 50.24 -29.60 17.94
N GLN A 559 51.40 -29.78 17.29
CA GLN A 559 52.28 -30.92 17.55
C GLN A 559 52.78 -30.97 19.00
N LYS A 560 52.88 -29.82 19.69
CA LYS A 560 53.26 -29.77 21.11
C LYS A 560 52.08 -29.98 22.05
N VAL A 561 50.87 -29.60 21.66
CA VAL A 561 49.65 -29.74 22.48
C VAL A 561 49.03 -31.13 22.37
N LEU A 562 49.12 -31.80 21.22
CA LEU A 562 48.62 -33.18 20.99
C LEU A 562 49.58 -34.28 21.50
N PHE A 563 50.80 -33.93 21.91
CA PHE A 563 51.80 -34.85 22.49
C PHE A 563 51.88 -34.79 24.03
N PHE A 564 50.93 -34.11 24.68
CA PHE A 564 50.58 -34.26 26.09
C PHE A 564 49.21 -34.92 26.19
#